data_AF-A0AA91GLQ9-F1
#
_entry.id   AF-A0AA91GLQ9-F1
#
_cell.length_a   1.000
_cell.length_b   1.000
_cell.length_c   1.000
_cell.angle_alpha   90.00
_cell.angle_beta   90.00
_cell.angle_gamma   90.00
#
_symmetry.space_group_name_H-M   'P 1'
#
loop_
_entity.id
_entity.type
_entity.pdbx_description
1 polymer ?
#
loop_
_entity_poly.entity_id
_entity_poly.type
_entity_poly.pdbx_seq_one_letter_code
_entity_poly.pdbx_strand_id
1 'polypeptide(L)' 'MSIEQIIVEKLRTLPPEKQQEALDFVEFLQTKTLKREFYNQEQQSRVSALTLAQKWAGCLEGGPSDLSTNKKYMDGYGE' A
#
# COMPACT_ATOMS: atom_id res chain seq x y z
N MET A 1 2.53 -27.59 31.01
CA MET A 1 3.47 -26.46 31.00
C MET A 1 2.95 -25.41 30.04
N SER A 2 3.06 -24.13 30.40
CA SER A 2 2.79 -23.04 29.45
C SER A 2 3.95 -22.91 28.46
N ILE A 3 3.67 -22.52 27.21
CA ILE A 3 4.69 -22.25 26.19
C ILE A 3 5.71 -21.21 26.67
N GLU A 4 5.26 -20.22 27.45
CA GLU A 4 6.11 -19.19 28.04
C GLU A 4 7.18 -19.78 28.97
N GLN A 5 6.80 -20.79 29.77
CA GLN A 5 7.71 -21.44 30.70
C GLN A 5 8.80 -22.22 29.95
N ILE A 6 8.42 -22.92 28.87
CA ILE A 6 9.36 -23.68 28.04
C ILE A 6 10.36 -22.74 27.35
N ILE A 7 9.88 -21.59 26.85
CA ILE A 7 10.74 -20.58 26.23
C ILE A 7 11.75 -20.04 27.23
N VAL A 8 11.31 -19.68 28.44
CA VAL A 8 12.20 -19.15 29.49
C VAL A 8 13.26 -20.18 29.90
N GLU A 9 12.88 -21.46 30.05
CA GLU A 9 13.84 -22.53 30.36
C GLU A 9 14.88 -22.70 29.25
N LYS A 10 14.44 -22.74 27.98
CA LYS A 10 15.36 -22.85 26.83
C LYS A 10 16.26 -21.63 26.68
N LEU A 11 15.74 -20.43 26.93
CA LEU A 11 16.51 -19.20 26.86
C LEU A 11 17.66 -19.17 27.87
N ARG A 12 17.40 -19.64 29.11
CA ARG A 12 18.40 -19.71 30.18
C ARG A 12 19.54 -20.69 29.90
N THR A 13 19.31 -21.70 29.05
CA THR A 13 20.35 -22.67 28.65
C THR A 13 21.26 -22.15 27.52
N LEU A 14 20.89 -21.06 26.85
CA LEU A 14 21.68 -20.48 25.76
C LEU A 14 22.79 -19.56 26.30
N PRO A 15 23.94 -19.47 25.61
CA PRO A 15 24.96 -18.47 25.90
C PRO A 15 24.44 -17.04 25.66
N PRO A 16 25.03 -16.02 26.31
CA PRO A 16 24.51 -14.66 26.33
C PRO A 16 24.35 -14.05 24.92
N GLU A 17 25.26 -14.34 24.00
CA GLU A 17 25.19 -13.89 22.61
C GLU A 17 23.92 -14.39 21.89
N LYS A 18 23.56 -15.66 22.14
CA LYS A 18 22.38 -16.29 21.54
C LYS A 18 21.07 -15.88 22.22
N GLN A 19 21.14 -15.46 23.49
CA GLN A 19 19.98 -14.85 24.15
C GLN A 19 19.63 -13.49 23.52
N GLN A 20 20.66 -12.70 23.16
CA GLN A 20 20.46 -11.43 22.46
C GLN A 20 19.85 -11.65 21.07
N GLU A 21 20.36 -12.61 20.29
CA GLU A 21 19.81 -12.95 18.98
C GLU A 21 18.33 -13.41 19.08
N ALA A 22 17.98 -14.15 20.13
CA ALA A 22 16.60 -14.56 20.38
C ALA A 22 15.69 -13.36 20.72
N LEU A 23 16.19 -12.38 21.48
CA LEU A 23 15.48 -11.14 21.78
C LEU A 23 15.21 -10.35 20.48
N ASP A 24 16.26 -10.14 19.67
CA ASP A 24 16.16 -9.44 18.39
C ASP A 24 15.12 -10.10 17.46
N PHE A 25 15.07 -11.44 17.46
CA PHE A 25 14.10 -12.19 16.67
C PHE A 25 12.65 -12.00 17.17
N VAL A 26 12.44 -11.95 18.48
CA VAL A 26 11.10 -11.69 19.05
C VAL A 26 10.64 -10.28 18.72
N GLU A 27 11.51 -9.27 18.84
CA GLU A 27 11.21 -7.88 18.45
C GLU A 27 10.89 -7.76 16.96
N PHE A 28 11.63 -8.50 16.12
CA PHE A 28 11.34 -8.60 14.69
C PHE A 28 9.94 -9.17 14.42
N LEU A 29 9.55 -10.24 15.11
CA LEU A 29 8.22 -10.84 14.96
C LEU A 29 7.09 -9.90 15.40
N GLN A 30 7.29 -9.14 16.49
CA GLN A 30 6.34 -8.12 16.94
C GLN A 30 6.19 -7.02 15.89
N THR A 31 7.30 -6.49 15.38
CA THR A 31 7.30 -5.45 14.34
C THR A 31 6.60 -5.92 13.06
N LYS A 32 6.80 -7.18 12.66
CA LYS A 32 6.18 -7.76 11.46
C LYS A 32 4.66 -7.89 11.63
N THR A 33 4.20 -8.25 12.83
CA THR A 33 2.76 -8.35 13.14
C THR A 33 2.11 -6.98 13.07
N LEU A 34 2.70 -5.96 13.69
CA LEU A 34 2.23 -4.57 13.62
C LEU A 34 2.17 -4.06 12.18
N LYS A 35 3.24 -4.24 11.40
CA LYS A 35 3.25 -3.87 9.97
C LYS A 35 2.15 -4.56 9.18
N ARG A 36 1.87 -5.85 9.46
CA ARG A 36 0.81 -6.59 8.78
C ARG A 36 -0.57 -6.01 9.09
N GLU A 37 -0.79 -5.54 10.31
CA GLU A 37 -2.03 -4.83 10.68
C GLU A 37 -2.18 -3.51 9.91
N PHE A 38 -1.10 -2.71 9.77
CA PHE A 38 -1.10 -1.51 8.94
C PHE A 38 -1.35 -1.79 7.44
N TYR A 39 -0.70 -2.82 6.87
CA TYR A 39 -0.93 -3.22 5.47
C TYR A 39 -2.35 -3.74 5.21
N ASN A 40 -2.99 -4.37 6.20
CA ASN A 40 -4.35 -4.85 6.07
C ASN A 40 -5.37 -3.69 6.10
N GLN A 41 -5.07 -2.59 6.79
CA GLN A 41 -5.88 -1.37 6.75
C GLN A 41 -5.74 -0.63 5.41
N GLU A 42 -4.52 -0.49 4.87
CA GLU A 42 -4.30 0.11 3.54
C GLU A 42 -4.83 -0.76 2.38
N GLN A 43 -4.95 -2.08 2.59
CA GLN A 43 -5.47 -3.01 1.59
C GLN A 43 -6.97 -2.86 1.33
N GLN A 44 -7.75 -2.35 2.29
CA GLN A 44 -9.19 -2.19 2.12
C GLN A 44 -9.58 -1.10 1.11
N SER A 45 -8.64 -0.22 0.72
CA SER A 45 -8.87 0.81 -0.30
C SER A 45 -7.83 0.77 -1.43
N ARG A 46 -7.40 -0.42 -1.88
CA ARG A 46 -6.60 -0.54 -3.10
C ARG A 46 -7.43 -0.26 -4.35
N VAL A 47 -7.74 1.01 -4.56
CA VAL A 47 -8.25 1.52 -5.83
C VAL A 47 -7.05 1.79 -6.75
N SER A 48 -7.16 1.38 -8.01
CA SER A 48 -6.11 1.66 -8.99
C SER A 48 -6.03 3.17 -9.27
N ALA A 49 -4.87 3.65 -9.73
CA ALA A 49 -4.72 5.04 -10.18
C ALA A 49 -5.77 5.41 -11.25
N LEU A 50 -6.10 4.45 -12.12
CA LEU A 50 -7.17 4.58 -13.12
C LEU A 50 -8.54 4.79 -12.46
N THR A 51 -8.89 3.98 -11.46
CA THR A 51 -10.16 4.05 -10.73
C THR A 51 -10.32 5.40 -10.01
N LEU A 52 -9.23 5.93 -9.44
CA LEU A 52 -9.22 7.26 -8.83
C LEU A 52 -9.34 8.39 -9.86
N ALA A 53 -8.73 8.23 -11.04
CA ALA A 53 -8.78 9.20 -12.11
C ALA A 53 -10.14 9.24 -12.83
N GLN A 54 -10.88 8.12 -12.86
CA GLN A 54 -12.21 8.05 -13.49
C GLN A 54 -13.20 9.08 -12.95
N LYS A 55 -13.13 9.44 -11.66
CA LYS A 55 -14.00 10.48 -11.07
C LYS A 55 -13.78 11.88 -11.65
N TRP A 56 -12.62 12.11 -12.29
CA TRP A 56 -12.25 13.39 -12.87
C TRP A 56 -12.39 13.40 -14.39
N ALA A 57 -12.63 12.24 -15.01
CA ALA A 57 -12.86 12.15 -16.44
C ALA A 57 -14.17 12.86 -16.80
N GLY A 58 -14.09 13.92 -17.59
CA GLY A 58 -15.26 14.71 -18.01
C GLY A 58 -15.76 15.74 -16.99
N CYS A 59 -15.15 15.85 -15.81
CA CYS A 59 -15.50 16.88 -14.81
C CYS A 59 -14.88 18.26 -15.11
N LEU A 60 -14.71 18.61 -16.38
CA LEU A 60 -14.40 20.00 -16.75
C LEU A 60 -15.71 20.79 -16.74
N GLU A 61 -16.18 21.09 -15.52
CA GLU A 61 -17.40 21.86 -15.30
C GLU A 61 -17.16 23.31 -15.74
N GLY A 62 -17.85 23.76 -16.79
CA GLY A 62 -17.69 25.10 -17.37
C GLY A 62 -16.74 25.21 -18.58
N GLY A 63 -16.24 24.10 -19.12
CA GLY A 63 -15.51 24.11 -20.39
C GLY A 63 -16.40 24.41 -21.60
N PRO A 64 -15.85 24.97 -22.70
CA PRO A 64 -16.63 25.14 -23.93
C PRO A 64 -17.15 23.80 -24.42
N SER A 65 -18.42 23.76 -24.84
CA SER A 65 -19.09 22.55 -25.35
C SER A 65 -18.39 21.92 -26.55
N ASP A 66 -17.57 22.70 -27.25
CA ASP A 66 -16.76 22.30 -28.38
C ASP A 66 -15.31 22.72 -28.13
N LEU A 67 -14.42 21.74 -28.05
CA LEU A 67 -12.97 21.95 -27.92
C LEU A 67 -12.32 22.27 -29.27
N SER A 68 -13.07 22.24 -30.37
CA SER A 68 -12.59 22.65 -31.69
C SER A 68 -12.40 24.18 -31.70
N THR A 69 -11.18 24.60 -31.38
CA THR A 69 -10.74 26.00 -31.49
C THR A 69 -10.56 26.43 -32.95
N ASN A 70 -10.53 25.47 -33.88
CA ASN A 70 -10.41 25.72 -35.31
C ASN A 70 -11.53 25.03 -36.11
N LYS A 71 -12.67 25.72 -36.23
CA LYS A 71 -13.85 25.23 -36.95
C LYS A 71 -13.65 25.06 -38.46
N LYS A 72 -12.62 25.68 -39.03
CA LYS A 72 -12.29 25.61 -40.47
C LYS A 72 -11.29 24.51 -40.81
N TYR A 73 -10.85 23.72 -39.83
CA TYR A 73 -9.78 22.73 -40.02
C TYR A 73 -10.12 21.65 -41.06
N MET A 74 -11.40 21.42 -41.34
CA MET A 74 -11.88 20.44 -42.33
C MET A 74 -12.24 21.07 -43.69
N ASP A 75 -12.15 22.39 -43.84
CA ASP A 75 -12.45 23.05 -45.12
C ASP A 75 -11.35 22.70 -46.14
N GLY A 76 -11.73 22.08 -47.26
CA GLY A 76 -10.82 21.71 -48.36
C GLY A 76 -10.20 20.31 -48.26
N TYR A 77 -10.52 19.51 -47.24
CA TYR A 77 -10.16 18.09 -47.23
C TYR A 77 -11.17 17.30 -48.08
N GLY A 78 -10.71 16.78 -49.22
CA GLY A 78 -11.52 15.93 -50.11
C GLY A 78 -11.97 16.58 -51.42
N GLU A 79 -11.41 17.74 -51.79
CA GLU A 79 -11.43 18.26 -53.17
C GLU A 79 -10.32 17.65 -54.03
#